data_AF-A0A1H8XBZ1-F1
#
_entry.id   AF-A0A1H8XBZ1-F1
#
_cell.length_a   1.000
_cell.length_b   1.000
_cell.length_c   1.000
_cell.angle_alpha   90.00
_cell.angle_beta   90.00
_cell.angle_gamma   90.00
#
_symmetry.space_group_name_H-M   'P 1'
#
loop_
_entity.id
_entity.type
_entity.pdbx_description
1 polymer ?
#
loop_
_entity_poly.entity_id
_entity_poly.type
_entity_poly.pdbx_seq_one_letter_code
_entity_poly.pdbx_strand_id
1 'polypeptide(L)'
;MTGIAALRQKLPDFARDVRLNVGSILSPGGAPVLTDKQIWGVAVAAAIASRNGSLMPAIESVAAEVLDSSTIEAAGTAASIMSMTNIYYPRNPYGARR
;
A
#
# COMPACT_ATOMS: atom_id res chain seq x y z
N MET A 1 9.37 12.53 -13.77
CA MET A 1 9.23 11.06 -13.86
C MET A 1 8.51 10.57 -12.61
N THR A 2 7.19 10.43 -12.68
CA THR A 2 6.34 9.85 -11.64
C THR A 2 6.09 8.39 -12.01
N GLY A 3 6.24 7.47 -11.05
CA GLY A 3 5.99 6.05 -11.28
C GLY A 3 6.78 5.16 -10.33
N ILE A 4 6.22 3.99 -10.01
CA ILE A 4 6.79 3.06 -9.04
C ILE A 4 8.21 2.61 -9.40
N ALA A 5 8.50 2.44 -10.70
CA ALA A 5 9.82 2.06 -11.19
C ALA A 5 10.90 3.11 -10.84
N ALA A 6 10.58 4.41 -10.98
CA ALA A 6 11.48 5.50 -10.65
C ALA A 6 11.73 5.60 -9.14
N LEU A 7 10.72 5.33 -8.30
CA LEU A 7 10.90 5.27 -6.85
C LEU A 7 11.81 4.13 -6.42
N ARG A 8 11.69 2.96 -7.05
CA ARG A 8 12.55 1.80 -6.75
C ARG A 8 14.03 2.11 -6.99
N GLN A 9 14.34 2.91 -8.01
CA GLN A 9 15.71 3.34 -8.31
C GLN A 9 16.28 4.31 -7.26
N LYS A 10 15.43 5.04 -6.54
CA LYS A 10 15.85 5.94 -5.45
C LYS A 10 16.14 5.22 -4.13
N LEU A 11 15.75 3.95 -4.01
CA LEU A 11 16.03 3.19 -2.79
C LEU A 11 17.54 2.97 -2.64
N PRO A 12 18.12 3.16 -1.45
CA PRO A 12 19.54 2.90 -1.20
C PRO A 12 19.85 1.39 -1.22
N ASP A 13 21.12 1.02 -1.33
CA ASP A 13 21.53 -0.39 -1.49
C ASP A 13 21.19 -1.26 -0.28
N PHE A 14 21.19 -0.69 0.94
CA PHE A 14 20.75 -1.40 2.13
C PHE A 14 19.26 -1.80 2.07
N ALA A 15 18.45 -1.15 1.22
CA ALA A 15 17.03 -1.43 1.03
C ALA A 15 16.76 -2.34 -0.18
N ARG A 16 17.74 -3.17 -0.56
CA ARG A 16 17.64 -4.10 -1.70
C ARG A 16 16.38 -4.96 -1.64
N ASP A 17 16.05 -5.53 -0.48
CA ASP A 17 14.89 -6.43 -0.35
C ASP A 17 13.58 -5.68 -0.52
N VAL A 18 13.48 -4.44 -0.01
CA VAL A 18 12.32 -3.56 -0.26
C VAL A 18 12.19 -3.28 -1.76
N ARG A 19 13.30 -3.00 -2.45
CA ARG A 19 13.31 -2.75 -3.90
C ARG A 19 12.83 -3.96 -4.70
N LEU A 20 13.18 -5.17 -4.26
CA LEU A 20 12.72 -6.43 -4.87
C LEU A 20 11.24 -6.67 -4.60
N ASN A 21 10.81 -6.58 -3.33
CA ASN A 21 9.44 -6.84 -2.91
C ASN A 21 8.45 -5.88 -3.58
N VAL A 22 8.73 -4.57 -3.63
CA VAL A 22 7.87 -3.59 -4.33
C VAL A 22 7.72 -3.94 -5.82
N GLY A 23 8.72 -4.59 -6.42
CA GLY A 23 8.64 -5.04 -7.80
C GLY A 23 7.84 -6.31 -8.03
N SER A 24 7.69 -7.17 -7.02
CA SER A 24 6.99 -8.45 -7.16
C SER A 24 5.55 -8.38 -6.67
N ILE A 25 5.29 -7.78 -5.50
CA ILE A 25 3.99 -7.85 -4.80
C ILE A 25 2.86 -7.09 -5.51
N LEU A 26 3.18 -6.17 -6.42
CA LEU A 26 2.20 -5.41 -7.21
C LEU A 26 1.73 -6.17 -8.46
N SER A 27 1.83 -7.50 -8.44
CA SER A 27 1.38 -8.38 -9.51
C SER A 27 0.77 -9.66 -8.91
N PRO A 28 -0.17 -10.32 -9.61
CA PRO A 28 -0.72 -11.60 -9.17
C PRO A 28 0.36 -12.67 -8.92
N GLY A 29 1.45 -12.64 -9.68
CA GLY A 29 2.57 -13.57 -9.48
C GLY A 29 3.29 -13.38 -8.13
N GLY A 30 3.35 -12.16 -7.61
CA GLY A 30 3.92 -11.88 -6.29
C GLY A 30 2.91 -11.88 -5.14
N ALA A 31 1.61 -11.82 -5.45
CA ALA A 31 0.51 -11.89 -4.50
C ALA A 31 -0.60 -12.85 -4.98
N PRO A 32 -0.32 -14.17 -5.06
CA PRO A 32 -1.15 -15.14 -5.78
C PRO A 32 -2.54 -15.39 -5.21
N VAL A 33 -2.79 -14.96 -3.97
CA VAL A 33 -4.09 -15.09 -3.30
C VAL A 33 -5.00 -13.87 -3.52
N LEU A 34 -4.50 -12.82 -4.17
CA LEU A 34 -5.23 -11.58 -4.38
C LEU A 34 -5.51 -11.37 -5.87
N THR A 35 -6.69 -10.83 -6.17
CA THR A 35 -7.02 -10.31 -7.49
C THR A 35 -6.28 -9.00 -7.76
N ASP A 36 -6.11 -8.61 -9.03
CA ASP A 36 -5.48 -7.34 -9.40
C ASP A 36 -6.11 -6.13 -8.70
N LYS A 37 -7.45 -6.10 -8.62
CA LYS A 37 -8.16 -5.02 -7.91
C LYS A 37 -7.84 -4.98 -6.42
N GLN A 38 -7.72 -6.13 -5.76
CA GLN A 38 -7.36 -6.20 -4.35
C GLN A 38 -5.90 -5.78 -4.11
N ILE A 39 -4.98 -6.19 -4.99
CA ILE A 39 -3.57 -5.80 -4.93
C ILE A 39 -3.45 -4.27 -4.97
N TRP A 40 -4.05 -3.66 -5.99
CA TRP A 40 -3.99 -2.20 -6.15
C TRP A 40 -4.77 -1.44 -5.08
N GLY A 41 -5.92 -1.95 -4.63
CA GLY A 41 -6.68 -1.34 -3.53
C GLY A 41 -5.89 -1.30 -2.22
N VAL A 42 -5.20 -2.41 -1.89
CA VAL A 42 -4.30 -2.47 -0.73
C VAL A 42 -3.10 -1.54 -0.93
N ALA A 43 -2.53 -1.49 -2.13
CA ALA A 43 -1.40 -0.62 -2.44
C ALA A 43 -1.74 0.87 -2.25
N VAL A 44 -2.92 1.31 -2.69
CA VAL A 44 -3.43 2.68 -2.48
C VAL A 44 -3.58 2.97 -0.98
N ALA A 45 -4.27 2.09 -0.24
CA ALA A 45 -4.46 2.28 1.20
C ALA A 45 -3.12 2.34 1.97
N ALA A 46 -2.17 1.47 1.61
CA ALA A 46 -0.82 1.46 2.19
C ALA A 46 -0.01 2.72 1.83
N ALA A 47 -0.14 3.22 0.60
CA ALA A 47 0.52 4.46 0.17
C ALA A 47 0.02 5.66 0.98
N ILE A 48 -1.30 5.78 1.18
CA ILE A 48 -1.91 6.81 2.04
C ILE A 48 -1.40 6.68 3.47
N ALA A 49 -1.44 5.48 4.04
CA ALA A 49 -1.00 5.22 5.40
C ALA A 49 0.49 5.51 5.64
N SER A 50 1.33 5.36 4.60
CA SER A 50 2.77 5.67 4.67
C SER A 50 3.09 7.15 4.84
N ARG A 51 2.14 8.04 4.49
CA ARG A 51 2.30 9.51 4.49
C ARG A 51 3.52 9.99 3.68
N ASN A 52 3.95 9.21 2.69
CA ASN A 52 5.07 9.55 1.82
C ASN A 52 4.56 10.30 0.58
N GLY A 53 4.89 11.59 0.48
CA GLY A 53 4.43 12.46 -0.61
C GLY A 53 4.90 12.05 -2.01
N SER A 54 5.92 11.19 -2.14
CA SER A 54 6.35 10.66 -3.44
C SER A 54 5.71 9.31 -3.79
N LEU A 55 5.32 8.52 -2.78
CA LEU A 55 4.76 7.17 -2.98
C LEU A 55 3.32 7.22 -3.45
N MET A 56 2.47 8.07 -2.85
CA MET A 56 1.06 8.15 -3.20
C MET A 56 0.84 8.48 -4.69
N PRO A 57 1.44 9.54 -5.25
CA PRO A 57 1.25 9.86 -6.67
C PRO A 57 1.75 8.76 -7.62
N ALA A 58 2.78 8.01 -7.21
CA ALA A 58 3.35 6.94 -8.02
C ALA A 58 2.52 5.66 -8.01
N ILE A 59 1.78 5.40 -6.93
CA ILE A 59 0.83 4.29 -6.83
C ILE A 59 -0.47 4.66 -7.54
N GLU A 60 -0.99 5.85 -7.28
CA GLU A 60 -2.24 6.34 -7.85
C GLU A 60 -2.21 6.38 -9.39
N SER A 61 -1.08 6.78 -9.98
CA SER A 61 -0.94 6.84 -11.43
C SER A 61 -1.14 5.49 -12.12
N VAL A 62 -0.79 4.38 -11.46
CA VAL A 62 -0.96 3.02 -12.01
C VAL A 62 -2.27 2.40 -11.54
N ALA A 63 -2.67 2.66 -10.29
CA ALA A 63 -3.92 2.16 -9.74
C ALA A 63 -5.14 2.67 -10.52
N ALA A 64 -5.12 3.91 -11.01
CA ALA A 64 -6.20 4.48 -11.81
C ALA A 64 -6.44 3.79 -13.17
N GLU A 65 -5.48 2.98 -13.65
CA GLU A 65 -5.65 2.17 -14.86
C GLU A 65 -6.41 0.85 -14.58
N VAL A 66 -6.41 0.40 -13.33
CA VAL A 66 -6.96 -0.90 -12.90
C VAL A 66 -8.23 -0.76 -12.06
N LEU A 67 -8.29 0.31 -11.26
CA LEU A 67 -9.36 0.59 -10.31
C LEU A 67 -10.26 1.70 -10.83
N ASP A 68 -11.55 1.55 -10.59
CA ASP A 68 -12.51 2.64 -10.70
C ASP A 68 -12.36 3.63 -9.53
N SER A 69 -12.89 4.84 -9.71
CA SER A 69 -12.83 5.92 -8.72
C SER A 69 -13.44 5.54 -7.37
N SER A 70 -14.53 4.74 -7.38
CA SER A 70 -15.19 4.31 -6.13
C SER A 70 -14.31 3.38 -5.31
N THR A 71 -13.53 2.52 -5.97
CA THR A 71 -12.57 1.65 -5.29
C THR A 71 -11.39 2.44 -4.70
N ILE A 72 -10.92 3.48 -5.39
CA ILE A 72 -9.87 4.39 -4.87
C ILE A 72 -10.39 5.13 -3.63
N GLU A 73 -11.61 5.67 -3.68
CA GLU A 73 -12.26 6.34 -2.55
C GLU A 73 -12.47 5.39 -1.37
N ALA A 74 -12.88 4.14 -1.63
CA ALA A 74 -13.02 3.11 -0.60
C ALA A 74 -11.68 2.79 0.07
N ALA A 75 -10.59 2.69 -0.70
CA ALA A 75 -9.24 2.49 -0.15
C ALA A 75 -8.80 3.68 0.73
N GLY A 76 -9.10 4.91 0.32
CA GLY A 76 -8.85 6.11 1.13
C GLY A 76 -9.69 6.16 2.41
N THR A 77 -10.95 5.74 2.34
CA THR A 77 -11.83 5.61 3.50
C THR A 77 -11.29 4.57 4.48
N ALA A 78 -10.87 3.40 4.00
CA ALA A 78 -10.24 2.37 4.81
C ALA A 78 -8.98 2.89 5.51
N ALA A 79 -8.08 3.57 4.79
CA ALA A 79 -6.88 4.16 5.37
C ALA A 79 -7.20 5.20 6.45
N SER A 80 -8.25 5.99 6.26
CA SER A 80 -8.71 7.01 7.22
C SER A 80 -9.28 6.40 8.50
N ILE A 81 -10.19 5.41 8.35
CA ILE A 81 -10.76 4.68 9.48
C ILE A 81 -9.65 3.98 10.26
N MET A 82 -8.76 3.25 9.59
CA MET A 82 -7.66 2.54 10.24
C MET A 82 -6.69 3.48 10.95
N SER A 83 -6.42 4.67 10.40
CA SER A 83 -5.59 5.68 11.07
C SER A 83 -6.18 6.13 12.40
N MET A 84 -7.51 6.18 12.52
CA MET A 84 -8.22 6.51 13.76
C MET A 84 -8.29 5.29 14.69
N THR A 85 -8.79 4.16 14.19
CA THR A 85 -9.10 2.99 15.03
C THR A 85 -7.85 2.29 15.54
N ASN A 86 -6.74 2.28 14.80
CA ASN A 86 -5.48 1.71 15.27
C ASN A 86 -4.91 2.47 16.49
N ILE A 87 -5.23 3.76 16.62
CA ILE A 87 -4.82 4.60 17.76
C ILE A 87 -5.82 4.50 18.89
N TYR A 88 -7.13 4.54 18.60
CA TYR A 88 -8.18 4.49 19.61
C TYR A 88 -8.31 3.10 20.26
N TYR A 89 -8.10 2.03 19.49
CA TYR A 89 -8.12 0.64 19.95
C TYR A 89 -6.71 0.02 19.86
N PRO A 90 -5.73 0.48 20.66
CA PRO A 90 -4.45 -0.19 20.72
C PRO A 90 -4.65 -1.60 21.28
N ARG A 91 -3.85 -2.57 20.82
CA ARG A 91 -3.89 -3.96 21.29
C ARG A 91 -3.94 -3.97 22.83
N ASN A 92 -5.01 -4.54 23.38
CA ASN A 92 -5.19 -4.67 24.83
C ASN A 92 -3.93 -5.29 25.46
N PRO A 93 -3.18 -4.59 26.33
CA PRO A 93 -1.97 -5.13 26.95
C PRO A 93 -2.26 -6.30 27.90
N TYR A 94 -3.54 -6.56 28.21
CA TYR A 94 -4.00 -7.67 29.05
C TYR A 94 -4.65 -8.83 28.26
N GLY A 95 -4.63 -8.77 26.92
CA GLY A 95 -5.21 -9.79 26.04
C GLY A 95 -4.22 -10.88 25.64
N ALA A 96 -4.25 -12.01 26.36
CA ALA A 96 -3.65 -13.31 26.04
C ALA A 96 -2.13 -13.46 26.17
N ARG A 97 -1.65 -13.61 27.42
CA ARG A 97 -0.87 -14.81 27.74
C ARG A 97 -1.87 -15.93 28.03
N ARG A 98 -2.06 -16.84 27.08
CA ARG A 98 -2.47 -18.22 27.32
C ARG A 98 -1.76 -19.08 26.29
#